data_AF-A0A3D0SAE0-F1
#
_entry.id   AF-A0A3D0SAE0-F1
#
_cell.length_a   1.000
_cell.length_b   1.000
_cell.length_c   1.000
_cell.angle_alpha   90.00
_cell.angle_beta   90.00
_cell.angle_gamma   90.00
#
_symmetry.space_group_name_H-M   'P 1'
#
loop_
_entity.id
_entity.type
_entity.pdbx_description
1 polymer ?
#
loop_
_entity_poly.entity_id
_entity_poly.type
_entity_poly.pdbx_seq_one_letter_code
_entity_poly.pdbx_strand_id
1 'polypeptide(L)' 'PDLGIFSGSGFGGDNTSIGEQLGVQMVGIFSTFVYTAVVSLVLLKLVDMLTKGIRVTAEHEQQGLDISSHEERGYNL' A
#
# COMPACT_ATOMS: atom_id res chain seq x y z
N PRO A 1 0.66 -18.15 -38.27
CA PRO A 1 -0.62 -17.94 -37.55
C PRO A 1 -0.42 -16.90 -36.45
N ASP A 2 -1.02 -15.71 -36.62
CA ASP A 2 -0.98 -14.67 -35.60
C ASP A 2 -1.77 -15.14 -34.37
N LEU A 3 -1.02 -15.33 -33.31
CA LEU A 3 -1.47 -15.70 -31.98
C LEU A 3 -2.24 -14.46 -31.42
N GLY A 4 -3.57 -14.56 -31.31
CA GLY A 4 -4.45 -13.47 -30.84
C GLY A 4 -4.20 -13.04 -29.39
N ILE A 5 -4.89 -11.98 -28.92
CA ILE A 5 -4.69 -11.40 -27.57
C ILE A 5 -4.85 -12.40 -26.40
N PHE A 6 -5.51 -13.54 -26.64
CA PHE A 6 -5.70 -14.62 -25.67
C PHE A 6 -4.76 -15.81 -25.84
N SER A 7 -3.91 -15.84 -26.87
CA SER A 7 -2.88 -16.87 -26.97
C SER A 7 -1.64 -16.40 -26.21
N GLY A 8 -1.66 -16.67 -24.91
CA GLY A 8 -0.51 -16.46 -24.04
C GLY A 8 0.68 -17.33 -24.44
N SER A 9 1.88 -16.91 -24.06
CA SER A 9 3.15 -17.60 -24.29
C SER A 9 3.31 -18.95 -23.53
N GLY A 10 2.21 -19.54 -23.06
CA GLY A 10 2.21 -20.66 -22.11
C GLY A 10 2.38 -20.20 -20.66
N PHE A 11 2.76 -21.12 -19.79
CA PHE A 11 3.13 -20.80 -18.40
C PHE A 11 4.50 -20.09 -18.36
N GLY A 12 4.73 -19.27 -17.35
CA GLY A 12 6.01 -18.55 -17.23
C GLY A 12 7.12 -19.45 -16.69
N GLY A 13 8.34 -19.34 -17.22
CA GLY A 13 9.49 -20.14 -16.75
C GLY A 13 9.29 -21.64 -16.95
N ASP A 14 9.70 -22.44 -15.97
CA ASP A 14 9.65 -23.92 -16.02
C ASP A 14 8.31 -24.52 -15.55
N ASN A 15 7.28 -23.69 -15.36
CA ASN A 15 5.97 -24.16 -14.91
C ASN A 15 5.30 -25.02 -16.00
N THR A 16 4.80 -26.19 -15.63
CA THR A 16 4.19 -27.15 -16.57
C THR A 16 2.68 -27.27 -16.40
N SER A 17 2.13 -26.76 -15.30
CA SER A 17 0.70 -26.80 -15.00
C SER A 17 0.16 -25.48 -14.42
N ILE A 18 -1.16 -25.30 -14.51
CA ILE A 18 -1.85 -24.15 -13.92
C ILE A 18 -1.71 -24.12 -12.40
N GLY A 19 -1.63 -25.29 -11.75
CA GLY A 19 -1.45 -25.39 -10.30
C GLY A 19 -0.10 -24.82 -9.86
N GLU A 20 0.96 -25.13 -10.60
CA GLU A 20 2.31 -24.59 -10.34
C GLU A 20 2.34 -23.06 -10.54
N GLN A 21 1.74 -22.57 -11.64
CA GLN A 21 1.64 -21.12 -11.89
C GLN A 21 0.89 -20.39 -10.76
N LEU A 22 -0.23 -20.93 -10.28
CA LEU A 22 -0.96 -20.35 -9.15
C LEU A 22 -0.12 -20.34 -7.88
N GLY A 23 0.63 -21.41 -7.60
CA GLY A 23 1.54 -21.49 -6.45
C GLY A 23 2.61 -20.39 -6.47
N VAL A 24 3.29 -20.20 -7.61
CA VAL A 24 4.31 -19.15 -7.77
C VAL A 24 3.70 -17.75 -7.57
N GLN A 25 2.51 -17.50 -8.12
CA GLN A 25 1.83 -16.21 -7.95
C GLN A 25 1.43 -15.94 -6.50
N MET A 26 0.98 -16.97 -5.77
CA MET A 26 0.69 -16.85 -4.35
C MET A 26 1.93 -16.47 -3.54
N VAL A 27 3.10 -17.04 -3.85
CA VAL A 27 4.37 -16.63 -3.23
C VAL A 27 4.66 -15.16 -3.52
N GLY A 28 4.44 -14.70 -4.75
CA GLY A 28 4.60 -13.27 -5.11
C GLY A 28 3.67 -12.35 -4.30
N ILE A 29 2.39 -12.70 -4.19
CA ILE A 29 1.40 -11.94 -3.40
C ILE A 29 1.83 -11.87 -1.93
N PHE A 30 2.16 -13.00 -1.31
CA PHE A 30 2.57 -13.00 0.09
C PHE A 30 3.90 -12.29 0.31
N SER A 31 4.86 -12.43 -0.60
CA SER A 31 6.14 -11.72 -0.51
C SER A 31 5.95 -10.21 -0.53
N THR A 32 5.15 -9.70 -1.47
CA THR A 32 4.84 -8.27 -1.55
C THR A 32 4.03 -7.78 -0.36
N PHE A 33 3.04 -8.55 0.10
CA PHE A 33 2.24 -8.23 1.27
C PHE A 33 3.09 -8.15 2.54
N VAL A 34 3.92 -9.17 2.81
CA VAL A 34 4.79 -9.20 4.00
C VAL A 34 5.82 -8.08 3.94
N TYR A 35 6.45 -7.88 2.78
CA TYR A 35 7.44 -6.81 2.62
C TYR A 35 6.82 -5.44 2.87
N THR A 36 5.71 -5.11 2.21
CA THR A 36 5.05 -3.81 2.38
C THR A 36 4.56 -3.61 3.81
N ALA A 37 3.91 -4.61 4.41
CA ALA A 37 3.46 -4.52 5.80
C ALA A 37 4.61 -4.27 6.78
N VAL A 38 5.68 -5.09 6.72
CA VAL A 38 6.80 -4.98 7.67
C VAL A 38 7.59 -3.69 7.46
N VAL A 39 7.95 -3.38 6.21
CA VAL A 39 8.76 -2.19 5.91
C VAL A 39 7.97 -0.92 6.24
N SER A 40 6.69 -0.83 5.84
CA SER A 40 5.87 0.34 6.20
C SER A 40 5.69 0.46 7.71
N LEU A 41 5.46 -0.63 8.44
CA LEU A 41 5.37 -0.56 9.91
C LEU A 41 6.65 -0.06 10.56
N VAL A 42 7.82 -0.53 10.11
CA VAL A 42 9.11 -0.07 10.61
C VAL A 42 9.30 1.42 10.31
N LEU A 43 9.05 1.85 9.07
CA LEU A 43 9.17 3.25 8.67
C LEU A 43 8.21 4.15 9.46
N LEU A 44 6.95 3.78 9.59
CA LEU A 44 5.95 4.53 10.34
C LEU A 44 6.37 4.67 11.81
N LYS A 45 6.86 3.60 12.45
CA LYS A 45 7.36 3.66 13.84
C LYS A 45 8.60 4.53 13.98
N LEU A 46 9.52 4.47 13.02
CA LEU A 46 10.72 5.32 13.03
C LEU A 46 10.35 6.79 12.90
N VAL A 47 9.47 7.13 11.96
CA VAL A 47 8.99 8.50 11.79
C VAL A 47 8.27 8.97 13.05
N ASP A 48 7.34 8.17 13.59
CA ASP A 48 6.60 8.49 14.82
C ASP A 48 7.52 8.81 16.00
N MET A 49 8.57 8.02 16.18
CA MET A 49 9.59 8.26 17.20
C MET A 49 10.38 9.56 16.96
N LEU A 50 10.72 9.87 15.71
CA LEU A 50 11.52 11.05 15.35
C LEU A 50 10.70 12.35 15.39
N THR A 51 9.43 12.30 15.02
CA THR A 51 8.53 13.46 14.95
C THR A 51 7.64 13.63 16.19
N LYS A 52 7.73 12.70 17.16
CA LYS A 52 6.88 12.63 18.36
C LYS A 52 5.38 12.47 18.03
N GLY A 53 5.07 11.75 16.95
CA GLY A 53 3.71 11.60 16.46
C GLY A 53 3.62 11.72 14.95
N ILE A 54 2.90 10.79 14.31
CA ILE A 54 2.48 10.90 12.90
C ILE A 54 1.02 11.34 12.71
N ARG A 55 0.24 11.39 13.79
CA ARG A 55 -1.18 11.82 13.79
C ARG A 55 -1.32 13.06 14.67
N VAL A 56 -2.21 13.97 14.28
CA VAL A 56 -2.58 15.11 15.10
C VAL A 56 -3.33 14.69 16.36
N THR A 57 -3.45 15.57 17.35
CA THR A 57 -4.22 15.30 18.57
C THR A 57 -5.72 15.17 18.25
N ALA A 58 -6.47 14.51 19.14
CA ALA A 58 -7.90 14.30 18.97
C ALA A 58 -8.68 15.63 18.88
N GLU A 59 -8.23 16.65 19.63
CA GLU A 59 -8.83 17.99 19.62
C GLU A 59 -8.63 18.66 18.25
N HIS A 60 -7.43 18.59 17.68
CA HIS A 60 -7.15 19.15 16.35
C HIS A 60 -7.88 18.38 15.24
N GLU A 61 -8.01 17.06 15.38
CA GLU A 61 -8.79 16.24 14.45
C GLU A 61 -10.29 16.60 14.50
N GLN A 62 -10.84 16.87 15.69
CA GLN A 62 -12.24 17.29 15.86
C GLN A 62 -12.50 18.72 15.36
N GLN A 63 -11.55 19.63 15.56
CA GLN A 63 -11.64 21.01 15.07
C GLN A 63 -11.50 21.11 13.55
N GLY A 64 -10.85 20.13 12.91
CA GLY A 64 -10.55 20.11 11.49
C GLY A 64 -9.13 20.60 11.20
N LEU A 65 -8.47 19.94 10.25
CA LEU A 65 -7.07 20.23 9.87
C LEU A 65 -6.91 21.60 9.19
N ASP A 66 -7.95 22.05 8.49
CA ASP A 66 -7.95 23.35 7.82
C ASP A 66 -7.84 24.48 8.85
N ILE A 67 -8.62 24.41 9.94
CA ILE A 67 -8.58 25.41 11.02
C ILE A 67 -7.33 25.24 11.88
N SER A 68 -6.97 24.01 12.24
CA SER A 68 -5.89 23.74 13.20
C SER A 68 -4.47 23.82 12.61
N SER A 69 -4.29 23.50 11.33
CA SER A 69 -2.98 23.43 10.67
C SER A 69 -2.79 24.45 9.56
N HIS A 70 -3.88 24.95 8.96
CA HIS A 70 -3.83 25.88 7.82
C HIS A 70 -4.47 27.24 8.14
N GLU A 71 -4.98 27.44 9.36
CA GLU A 71 -5.72 28.64 9.82
C GLU A 71 -6.85 29.08 8.88
N GLU A 72 -7.36 28.16 8.05
CA GLU A 72 -8.38 28.45 7.05
C GLU A 72 -9.76 28.21 7.66
N ARG A 73 -10.61 29.25 7.65
CA ARG A 73 -12.04 29.13 7.97
C ARG A 73 -12.84 29.21 6.68
N GLY A 74 -13.45 28.09 6.28
CA GLY A 74 -14.21 27.98 5.02
C GLY A 74 -15.37 28.97 4.90
N TYR A 75 -15.92 29.46 6.02
CA TYR A 75 -16.87 30.56 6.06
C TYR A 75 -16.68 31.41 7.33
N ASN A 76 -16.61 32.73 7.16
CA ASN A 76 -16.70 33.70 8.24
C ASN A 76 -18.13 34.26 8.20
N LEU A 77 -18.94 33.95 9.21
CA LEU A 77 -20.25 34.59 9.42
C LEU A 77 -20.10 35.83 10.28
#